data_AF-A0A442UBE8-F1
#
_entry.id   AF-A0A442UBE8-F1
#
_cell.length_a   1.000
_cell.length_b   1.000
_cell.length_c   1.000
_cell.angle_alpha   90.00
_cell.angle_beta   90.00
_cell.angle_gamma   90.00
#
_symmetry.space_group_name_H-M   'P 1'
#
loop_
_entity.id
_entity.type
_entity.pdbx_description
1 polymer ?
#
loop_
_entity_poly.entity_id
_entity_poly.type
_entity_poly.pdbx_seq_one_letter_code
_entity_poly.pdbx_strand_id
1 'polypeptide(L)'
;MTSLQITDSQGKKTDVPYSGQVIFSQSGTLSVQAMDQDPAAKPTTYTANGYEAYYGPVAIDEEKSTFTITVESSLVRNLIGQELQRVFEVAGDHLVITPVDPEEGWRVTYERL
;
A
#
# COMPACT_ATOMS: atom_id res chain seq x y z
N MET A 1 1.10 -13.54 6.30
CA MET A 1 2.42 -12.91 6.35
C MET A 1 2.34 -11.72 5.43
N THR A 2 2.75 -10.56 5.91
CA THR A 2 2.85 -9.36 5.07
C THR A 2 4.22 -9.37 4.38
N SER A 3 4.28 -9.03 3.10
CA SER A 3 5.53 -8.91 2.35
C SER A 3 5.46 -7.75 1.38
N LEU A 4 6.52 -6.94 1.32
CA LEU A 4 6.70 -5.89 0.32
C LEU A 4 7.87 -6.27 -0.59
N GLN A 5 7.66 -6.15 -1.90
CA GLN A 5 8.70 -6.27 -2.92
C GLN A 5 8.87 -4.95 -3.64
N ILE A 6 10.11 -4.52 -3.80
CA ILE A 6 10.46 -3.34 -4.61
C ILE A 6 11.28 -3.80 -5.81
N THR A 7 10.94 -3.26 -6.97
CA THR A 7 11.62 -3.44 -8.24
C THR A 7 12.48 -2.21 -8.47
N ASP A 8 13.79 -2.40 -8.63
CA ASP A 8 14.71 -1.31 -8.96
C ASP A 8 14.64 -0.93 -10.44
N SER A 9 15.38 0.12 -10.82
CA SER A 9 15.46 0.61 -12.20
C SER A 9 16.06 -0.39 -13.20
N GLN A 10 16.65 -1.49 -12.73
CA GLN A 10 17.17 -2.58 -13.54
C GLN A 10 16.19 -3.76 -13.63
N GLY A 11 15.00 -3.63 -13.04
CA GLY A 11 13.98 -4.69 -13.00
C GLY A 11 14.23 -5.75 -11.95
N LYS A 12 15.24 -5.59 -11.09
CA LYS A 12 15.55 -6.56 -10.03
C LYS A 12 14.61 -6.36 -8.85
N LYS A 13 13.99 -7.44 -8.41
CA LYS A 13 13.10 -7.47 -7.24
C LYS A 13 13.87 -7.74 -5.95
N THR A 14 13.56 -6.99 -4.91
CA THR A 14 14.12 -7.16 -3.57
C THR A 14 12.98 -7.17 -2.55
N ASP A 15 12.98 -8.16 -1.66
CA ASP A 15 12.05 -8.21 -0.53
C ASP A 15 12.47 -7.19 0.54
N VAL A 16 11.50 -6.44 1.05
CA VAL A 16 11.65 -5.53 2.19
C VAL A 16 10.99 -6.20 3.40
N PRO A 17 11.65 -6.25 4.57
CA PRO A 17 11.06 -6.75 5.80
C PRO A 17 9.96 -5.78 6.27
N TYR A 18 8.75 -6.02 5.76
CA TYR A 18 7.60 -5.15 5.91
C TYR A 18 6.56 -5.77 6.83
N SER A 19 6.15 -5.05 7.87
CA SER A 19 5.16 -5.53 8.84
C SER A 19 4.03 -4.53 8.97
N GLY A 20 2.80 -5.01 9.08
CA GLY A 20 1.64 -4.14 9.21
C GLY A 20 0.37 -4.74 8.64
N GLN A 21 -0.62 -3.86 8.47
CA GLN A 21 -1.96 -4.20 8.05
C GLN A 21 -2.54 -3.14 7.12
N VAL A 22 -3.44 -3.61 6.26
CA VAL A 22 -4.42 -2.78 5.55
C VAL A 22 -5.80 -3.24 5.99
N ILE A 23 -6.66 -2.29 6.33
CA ILE A 23 -8.02 -2.56 6.81
C ILE A 23 -8.99 -1.87 5.87
N PHE A 24 -9.87 -2.65 5.26
CA PHE A 24 -11.06 -2.17 4.56
C PHE A 24 -12.25 -2.31 5.52
N SER A 25 -12.91 -1.20 5.84
CA SER A 25 -14.04 -1.19 6.77
C SER A 25 -15.38 -1.32 6.03
N GLN A 26 -16.40 -1.87 6.70
CA GLN A 26 -17.76 -1.89 6.17
C GLN A 26 -18.37 -0.50 5.97
N SER A 27 -17.84 0.52 6.65
CA SER A 27 -18.23 1.92 6.48
C SER A 27 -17.62 2.58 5.23
N GLY A 28 -16.90 1.83 4.38
CA GLY A 28 -16.35 2.35 3.13
C GLY A 28 -15.06 3.14 3.30
N THR A 29 -14.23 2.78 4.29
CA THR A 29 -12.94 3.43 4.54
C THR A 29 -11.80 2.43 4.48
N LEU A 30 -10.62 2.93 4.15
CA LEU A 30 -9.38 2.19 4.15
C LEU A 30 -8.40 2.84 5.13
N SER A 31 -7.69 2.01 5.90
CA SER A 31 -6.57 2.43 6.73
C SER A 31 -5.36 1.55 6.45
N VAL A 32 -4.20 2.19 6.27
CA VAL A 32 -2.91 1.50 6.22
C VAL A 32 -2.11 1.85 7.46
N GLN A 33 -1.49 0.83 8.03
CA GLN A 33 -0.48 0.96 9.06
C GLN A 33 0.59 -0.11 8.80
N ALA A 34 1.71 0.29 8.20
CA ALA A 34 2.79 -0.63 7.87
C ALA A 34 4.16 0.01 7.98
N MET A 35 5.20 -0.82 8.13
CA MET A 35 6.56 -0.38 8.45
C MET A 35 7.60 -1.23 7.74
N ASP A 36 8.56 -0.58 7.10
CA ASP A 36 9.88 -1.15 6.82
C ASP A 36 10.67 -1.18 8.13
N GLN A 37 11.04 -2.38 8.59
CA GLN A 37 11.71 -2.57 9.87
C GLN A 37 13.18 -2.11 9.88
N ASP A 38 13.75 -1.72 8.73
CA ASP A 38 15.09 -1.14 8.68
C ASP A 38 15.11 0.24 9.37
N PRO A 39 15.85 0.42 10.49
CA PRO A 39 15.96 1.72 11.15
C PRO A 39 16.65 2.79 10.28
N ALA A 40 17.33 2.40 9.20
CA ALA A 40 17.94 3.28 8.22
C ALA A 40 17.08 3.48 6.95
N ALA A 41 15.84 2.97 6.93
CA ALA A 41 14.92 3.11 5.80
C ALA A 41 14.76 4.59 5.41
N LYS A 42 15.08 4.91 4.16
CA LYS A 42 14.93 6.27 3.63
C LYS A 42 13.44 6.59 3.44
N PRO A 43 13.02 7.85 3.63
CA PRO A 43 11.67 8.28 3.28
C PRO A 43 11.36 8.00 1.80
N THR A 44 10.12 7.63 1.52
CA THR A 44 9.60 7.42 0.15
C THR A 44 8.43 8.35 -0.11
N THR A 45 7.78 8.22 -1.27
CA THR A 45 6.51 8.90 -1.56
C THR A 45 5.43 8.59 -0.52
N TYR A 46 5.41 7.38 0.03
CA TYR A 46 4.34 6.88 0.91
C TYR A 46 4.78 6.70 2.37
N THR A 47 6.08 6.81 2.67
CA THR A 47 6.63 6.53 4.00
C THR A 47 7.42 7.69 4.58
N ALA A 48 7.31 7.89 5.90
CA ALA A 48 8.21 8.72 6.67
C ALA A 48 8.88 7.87 7.76
N ASN A 49 10.21 7.91 7.83
CA ASN A 49 11.02 7.07 8.73
C ASN A 49 10.65 5.57 8.64
N GLY A 50 10.51 5.05 7.41
CA GLY A 50 10.11 3.66 7.15
C GLY A 50 8.63 3.35 7.39
N TYR A 51 7.84 4.29 7.95
CA TYR A 51 6.44 4.04 8.32
C TYR A 51 5.46 4.59 7.28
N GLU A 52 4.54 3.73 6.85
CA GLU A 52 3.37 4.06 6.04
C GLU A 52 2.14 4.14 6.95
N ALA A 53 1.50 5.31 6.95
CA ALA A 53 0.22 5.46 7.63
C ALA A 53 -0.65 6.47 6.89
N TYR A 54 -1.82 6.03 6.45
CA TYR A 54 -2.86 6.90 5.91
C TYR A 54 -4.24 6.28 6.06
N TYR A 55 -5.25 7.13 5.97
CA TYR A 55 -6.65 6.81 6.15
C TYR A 55 -7.54 7.67 5.26
N GLY A 56 -8.66 7.11 4.80
CA GLY A 56 -9.72 7.86 4.13
C GLY A 56 -10.80 6.96 3.53
N PRO A 57 -11.82 7.55 2.88
CA PRO A 57 -12.82 6.80 2.14
C PRO A 57 -12.18 6.05 0.96
N VAL A 58 -12.72 4.89 0.65
CA VAL A 58 -12.26 4.04 -0.45
C VAL A 58 -13.42 3.67 -1.36
N ALA A 59 -13.21 3.84 -2.67
CA ALA A 59 -14.09 3.33 -3.71
C ALA A 59 -13.45 2.08 -4.33
N ILE A 60 -14.20 0.99 -4.43
CA ILE A 60 -13.74 -0.28 -5.00
C ILE A 60 -14.48 -0.52 -6.32
N ASP A 61 -13.73 -0.79 -7.39
CA ASP A 61 -14.21 -1.23 -8.69
C ASP A 61 -13.75 -2.69 -8.89
N GLU A 62 -14.65 -3.62 -8.59
CA GLU A 62 -14.38 -5.06 -8.67
C GLU A 62 -14.16 -5.53 -10.11
N GLU A 63 -14.90 -4.97 -11.09
CA GLU A 63 -14.79 -5.34 -12.50
C GLU A 63 -13.39 -5.05 -13.05
N LYS A 64 -12.79 -3.93 -12.63
CA LYS A 64 -11.42 -3.55 -12.99
C LYS A 64 -10.38 -4.05 -12.01
N SER A 65 -10.80 -4.67 -10.90
CA SER A 65 -9.92 -5.06 -9.79
C SER A 65 -9.04 -3.90 -9.32
N THR A 66 -9.66 -2.72 -9.13
CA THR A 66 -8.99 -1.53 -8.61
C THR A 66 -9.72 -0.94 -7.41
N PHE A 67 -9.00 -0.23 -6.55
CA PHE A 67 -9.60 0.65 -5.57
C PHE A 67 -8.92 2.02 -5.59
N THR A 68 -9.66 3.05 -5.23
CA THR A 68 -9.16 4.42 -5.08
C THR A 68 -9.45 4.90 -3.67
N ILE A 69 -8.41 5.27 -2.93
CA ILE A 69 -8.54 5.96 -1.64
C ILE A 69 -8.38 7.46 -1.85
N THR A 70 -9.30 8.25 -1.30
CA THR A 70 -9.09 9.69 -1.09
C THR A 70 -8.46 9.88 0.27
N VAL A 71 -7.22 10.36 0.34
CA VAL A 71 -6.48 10.42 1.60
C VAL A 71 -6.95 11.60 2.46
N GLU A 72 -7.53 11.33 3.62
CA GLU A 72 -7.99 12.35 4.58
C GLU A 72 -6.97 12.63 5.68
N SER A 73 -6.22 11.60 6.08
CA SER A 73 -5.17 11.70 7.10
C SER A 73 -3.97 10.87 6.67
N SER A 74 -2.76 11.39 6.87
CA SER A 74 -1.53 10.67 6.57
C SER A 74 -0.36 11.17 7.41
N LEU A 75 0.58 10.26 7.70
CA LEU A 75 1.90 10.63 8.22
C LEU A 75 2.70 11.46 7.20
N VAL A 76 2.62 11.12 5.92
CA VAL A 76 3.20 11.92 4.82
C VAL A 76 2.18 12.99 4.41
N ARG A 77 2.30 14.18 5.00
CA ARG A 77 1.30 15.27 4.86
C ARG A 77 0.94 15.63 3.42
N ASN A 78 1.87 15.50 2.48
CA ASN A 78 1.62 15.85 1.09
C ASN A 78 0.60 14.94 0.41
N LEU A 79 0.31 13.75 0.97
CA LEU A 79 -0.71 12.85 0.44
C LEU A 79 -2.14 13.32 0.74
N ILE A 80 -2.34 14.19 1.74
CA ILE A 80 -3.67 14.62 2.17
C ILE A 80 -4.38 15.34 1.02
N GLY A 81 -5.59 14.88 0.70
CA GLY A 81 -6.43 15.36 -0.41
C GLY A 81 -6.16 14.69 -1.76
N GLN A 82 -5.14 13.82 -1.86
CA GLN A 82 -4.86 13.08 -3.09
C GLN A 82 -5.73 11.83 -3.19
N GLU A 83 -5.97 11.42 -4.43
CA GLU A 83 -6.54 10.12 -4.76
C GLU A 83 -5.42 9.16 -5.14
N LEU A 84 -5.35 8.01 -4.46
CA LEU A 84 -4.40 6.95 -4.77
C LEU A 84 -5.18 5.74 -5.31
N GLN A 85 -5.07 5.51 -6.61
CA GLN A 85 -5.65 4.33 -7.26
C GLN A 85 -4.64 3.18 -7.24
N ARG A 86 -5.10 1.97 -6.93
CA ARG A 86 -4.31 0.74 -6.86
C ARG A 86 -5.03 -0.40 -7.57
N VAL A 87 -4.25 -1.33 -8.11
CA VAL A 87 -4.74 -2.62 -8.60
C VAL A 87 -4.68 -3.62 -7.44
N PHE A 88 -5.68 -4.48 -7.33
CA PHE A 88 -5.70 -5.54 -6.35
C PHE A 88 -6.00 -6.90 -6.96
N GLU A 89 -5.53 -7.95 -6.31
CA GLU A 89 -5.90 -9.34 -6.58
C GLU A 89 -6.19 -10.02 -5.24
N VAL A 90 -7.32 -10.71 -5.14
CA VAL A 90 -7.67 -11.53 -3.97
C VAL A 90 -7.63 -12.99 -4.38
N ALA A 91 -6.78 -13.78 -3.71
CA ALA A 91 -6.64 -15.22 -3.96
C ALA A 91 -6.63 -15.96 -2.62
N GLY A 92 -7.76 -16.59 -2.29
CA GLY A 92 -7.96 -17.22 -0.98
C GLY A 92 -7.84 -16.19 0.15
N ASP A 93 -6.92 -16.44 1.08
CA ASP A 93 -6.64 -15.54 2.20
C ASP A 93 -5.56 -14.48 1.91
N HIS A 94 -5.18 -14.29 0.65
CA HIS A 94 -4.17 -13.32 0.26
C HIS A 94 -4.76 -12.15 -0.53
N LEU A 95 -4.37 -10.94 -0.16
CA LEU A 95 -4.59 -9.72 -0.91
C LEU A 95 -3.25 -9.23 -1.46
N VAL A 96 -3.12 -9.16 -2.78
CA VAL A 96 -1.99 -8.53 -3.47
C VAL A 96 -2.42 -7.15 -3.92
N ILE A 97 -1.57 -6.15 -3.69
CA ILE A 97 -1.79 -4.77 -4.15
C ILE A 97 -0.57 -4.33 -4.96
N THR A 98 -0.82 -3.70 -6.10
CA THR A 98 0.20 -3.12 -6.99
C THR A 98 -0.21 -1.70 -7.41
N PRO A 99 0.75 -0.86 -7.82
CA PRO A 99 0.45 0.43 -8.41
C PRO A 99 -0.26 0.26 -9.76
N VAL A 100 -1.01 1.29 -10.16
CA VAL A 100 -1.57 1.35 -11.53
C VAL A 100 -0.45 1.63 -12.53
N ASP A 101 0.50 2.47 -12.16
CA ASP A 101 1.70 2.73 -12.94
C ASP A 101 2.79 1.69 -12.59
N PRO A 102 3.16 0.78 -13.51
CA PRO A 102 4.20 -0.20 -13.24
C PRO A 102 5.58 0.41 -12.98
N GLU A 103 5.83 1.67 -13.37
CA GLU A 103 7.09 2.37 -13.10
C GLU A 103 7.28 2.70 -11.61
N GLU A 104 6.21 2.72 -10.80
CA GLU A 104 6.32 2.83 -9.33
C GLU A 104 7.03 1.60 -8.71
N GLY A 105 6.98 0.44 -9.39
CA GLY A 105 7.88 -0.68 -9.13
C GLY A 105 7.65 -1.50 -7.85
N TRP A 106 6.53 -1.38 -7.15
CA TRP A 106 6.30 -2.13 -5.89
C TRP A 106 5.16 -3.15 -5.96
N ARG A 107 5.21 -4.17 -5.10
CA ARG A 107 4.15 -5.18 -4.89
C ARG A 107 4.07 -5.49 -3.41
N VAL A 108 2.89 -5.33 -2.81
CA VAL A 108 2.65 -5.74 -1.42
C VAL A 108 1.65 -6.88 -1.38
N THR A 109 1.87 -7.83 -0.49
CA THR A 109 0.95 -8.94 -0.20
C THR A 109 0.61 -8.93 1.27
N TYR A 110 -0.68 -9.03 1.58
CA TYR A 110 -1.23 -9.17 2.92
C TYR A 110 -1.93 -10.52 3.03
N GLU A 111 -1.81 -11.17 4.19
CA GLU A 111 -2.62 -12.35 4.52
C GLU A 111 -3.74 -11.92 5.46
N ARG A 112 -4.93 -12.48 5.26
CA ARG A 112 -6.08 -12.29 6.15
C ARG A 112 -5.81 -12.98 7.49
N LEU A 113 -6.02 -12.25 8.58
CA LEU A 113 -5.97 -12.76 9.96
C LEU A 113 -7.35 -13.12 10.49
#